data_AF-A0A7S3BPE2-F1
#
_entry.id   AF-A0A7S3BPE2-F1
#
_cell.length_a   1.000
_cell.length_b   1.000
_cell.length_c   1.000
_cell.angle_alpha   90.00
_cell.angle_beta   90.00
_cell.angle_gamma   90.00
#
_symmetry.space_group_name_H-M   'P 1'
#
loop_
_entity.id
_entity.type
_entity.pdbx_description
1 polymer ?
#
loop_
_entity_poly.entity_id
_entity_poly.type
_entity_poly.pdbx_seq_one_letter_code
_entity_poly.pdbx_strand_id
1 'polypeptide(L)'
;GGSVQIVFETPASSKAPAGYMQSLSFGGRDHSIYVKSHLGYGLDAARSAMFDMLVQKKGGEKPIRHPCLPKGETMEYKQVSFVGDGDWHRCFKLQLKLFDNRSCPHSSCSFNGAFQPTLTQGFKGFSYMYDRTTAIGLLDGQPKQFGSQVMSQQDIATAGERLCALDKSEAARRFSTHQDASKSSNFCGDVAYVAALLTALGFPPSAQLTMTNKIKDVELVWTLGAMLAKSAELASAGSSFSPGLGWFVLAGVLLLAVYMKRQAGSGSYSSLRLDEFKK
;
A
#
# COMPACT_ATOMS: atom_id res chain seq x y z
N GLY A 1 4.19 7.91 2.93
CA GLY A 1 5.12 8.70 3.76
C GLY A 1 5.01 8.42 5.24
N GLY A 2 3.83 8.51 5.86
CA GLY A 2 3.68 8.55 7.33
C GLY A 2 3.33 7.24 8.04
N SER A 3 2.99 6.16 7.34
CA SER A 3 2.67 4.87 7.95
C SER A 3 3.08 3.70 7.05
N VAL A 4 3.12 2.50 7.66
CA VAL A 4 3.24 1.22 6.97
C VAL A 4 2.10 0.30 7.40
N GLN A 5 1.66 -0.58 6.49
CA GLN A 5 0.62 -1.55 6.75
C GLN A 5 1.12 -2.96 6.45
N ILE A 6 0.67 -3.92 7.25
CA ILE A 6 0.78 -5.34 6.96
C ILE A 6 -0.62 -5.95 7.05
N VAL A 7 -0.97 -6.74 6.02
CA VAL A 7 -2.27 -7.36 5.86
C VAL A 7 -2.07 -8.77 5.31
N PHE A 8 -2.69 -9.76 5.93
CA PHE A 8 -2.70 -11.14 5.43
C PHE A 8 -3.86 -11.95 6.02
N GLU A 9 -4.26 -12.98 5.30
CA GLU A 9 -5.27 -13.93 5.77
C GLU A 9 -4.68 -14.83 6.86
N THR A 10 -5.44 -15.07 7.92
CA THR A 10 -5.05 -15.93 9.02
C THR A 10 -6.29 -16.65 9.59
N PRO A 11 -6.16 -17.89 10.10
CA PRO A 11 -7.31 -18.63 10.61
C PRO A 11 -8.13 -17.85 11.62
N ALA A 12 -9.46 -17.96 11.55
CA ALA A 12 -10.38 -17.30 12.48
C ALA A 12 -10.20 -17.78 13.93
N SER A 13 -9.59 -18.96 14.13
CA SER A 13 -9.21 -19.49 15.45
C SER A 13 -7.97 -18.82 16.07
N SER A 14 -7.35 -17.86 15.37
CA SER A 14 -6.29 -17.05 15.95
C SER A 14 -6.83 -16.33 17.19
N LYS A 15 -6.16 -16.47 18.34
CA LYS A 15 -6.49 -15.79 19.60
C LYS A 15 -6.10 -14.30 19.54
N ALA A 16 -6.51 -13.62 18.47
CA ALA A 16 -6.19 -12.24 18.23
C ALA A 16 -6.99 -11.32 19.18
N PRO A 17 -6.36 -10.27 19.74
CA PRO A 17 -7.08 -9.24 20.47
C PRO A 17 -8.12 -8.54 19.58
N ALA A 18 -9.15 -7.98 20.21
CA ALA A 18 -10.17 -7.20 19.51
C ALA A 18 -9.53 -6.06 18.69
N GLY A 19 -10.00 -5.88 17.45
CA GLY A 19 -9.55 -4.82 16.55
C GLY A 19 -8.36 -5.16 15.64
N TYR A 20 -7.71 -6.33 15.82
CA TYR A 20 -6.62 -6.78 14.94
C TYR A 20 -7.10 -7.63 13.75
N MET A 21 -8.32 -8.13 13.82
CA MET A 21 -8.93 -9.02 12.84
C MET A 21 -10.13 -8.37 12.18
N GLN A 22 -10.31 -8.63 10.89
CA GLN A 22 -11.43 -8.17 10.07
C GLN A 22 -12.01 -9.37 9.32
N SER A 23 -13.33 -9.45 9.25
CA SER A 23 -14.05 -10.43 8.43
C SER A 23 -14.46 -9.76 7.11
N LEU A 24 -14.14 -10.41 5.99
CA LEU A 24 -14.47 -9.92 4.65
C LEU A 24 -15.16 -11.02 3.85
N SER A 25 -16.41 -10.82 3.46
CA SER A 25 -17.11 -11.67 2.50
C SER A 25 -16.92 -11.10 1.10
N PHE A 26 -16.15 -11.76 0.25
CA PHE A 26 -15.87 -11.29 -1.11
C PHE A 26 -15.74 -12.46 -2.09
N GLY A 27 -16.37 -12.34 -3.27
CA GLY A 27 -16.33 -13.39 -4.29
C GLY A 27 -16.92 -14.72 -3.84
N GLY A 28 -17.95 -14.69 -2.98
CA GLY A 28 -18.62 -15.89 -2.46
C GLY A 28 -17.83 -16.66 -1.40
N ARG A 29 -16.77 -16.06 -0.84
CA ARG A 29 -15.95 -16.65 0.22
C ARG A 29 -15.81 -15.69 1.39
N ASP A 30 -15.73 -16.26 2.58
CA ASP A 30 -15.46 -15.52 3.82
C ASP A 30 -13.98 -15.59 4.15
N HIS A 31 -13.39 -14.42 4.38
CA HIS A 31 -11.98 -14.25 4.68
C HIS A 31 -11.81 -13.68 6.08
N SER A 32 -10.90 -14.27 6.86
CA SER A 32 -10.47 -13.76 8.16
C SER A 32 -9.10 -13.12 7.98
N ILE A 33 -9.04 -11.80 8.11
CA ILE A 33 -7.90 -11.00 7.69
C ILE A 33 -7.32 -10.27 8.90
N TYR A 34 -6.02 -10.46 9.13
CA TYR A 34 -5.25 -9.62 10.04
C TYR A 34 -4.90 -8.31 9.34
N VAL A 35 -5.15 -7.19 10.00
CA VAL A 35 -4.84 -5.85 9.49
C VAL A 35 -4.15 -5.04 10.57
N LYS A 36 -2.95 -4.53 10.27
CA LYS A 36 -2.27 -3.58 11.15
C LYS A 36 -1.67 -2.44 10.36
N SER A 37 -1.96 -1.22 10.80
CA SER A 37 -1.20 -0.03 10.41
C SER A 37 -0.31 0.42 11.56
N HIS A 38 0.96 0.66 11.24
CA HIS A 38 1.93 1.29 12.12
C HIS A 38 2.07 2.76 11.71
N LEU A 39 1.34 3.63 12.39
CA LEU A 39 1.42 5.08 12.18
C LEU A 39 2.73 5.63 12.72
N GLY A 40 3.35 6.57 11.99
CA GLY A 40 4.70 7.08 12.30
C GLY A 40 5.83 6.22 11.75
N TYR A 41 5.50 5.08 11.13
CA TYR A 41 6.45 4.12 10.57
C TYR A 41 6.39 4.09 9.04
N GLY A 42 6.05 5.19 8.37
CA GLY A 42 6.25 5.26 6.93
C GLY A 42 7.66 5.76 6.58
N LEU A 43 8.06 5.63 5.32
CA LEU A 43 9.43 5.94 4.87
C LEU A 43 9.90 7.37 5.23
N ASP A 44 9.06 8.39 5.07
CA ASP A 44 9.45 9.78 5.37
C ASP A 44 9.54 10.06 6.86
N ALA A 45 8.65 9.43 7.64
CA ALA A 45 8.70 9.48 9.09
C ALA A 45 9.97 8.79 9.63
N ALA A 46 10.33 7.64 9.05
CA ALA A 46 11.57 6.94 9.37
C ALA A 46 12.81 7.78 9.07
N ARG A 47 12.89 8.43 7.89
CA ARG A 47 13.98 9.36 7.56
C ARG A 47 14.13 10.46 8.60
N SER A 48 13.02 11.11 8.97
CA SER A 48 13.04 12.20 9.97
C SER A 48 13.51 11.70 11.35
N ALA A 49 13.00 10.53 11.78
CA ALA A 49 13.38 9.92 13.05
C ALA A 49 14.88 9.57 13.10
N MET A 50 15.48 9.17 11.97
CA MET A 50 16.92 8.88 11.88
C MET A 50 17.78 10.11 12.15
N PHE A 51 17.43 11.26 11.56
CA PHE A 51 18.11 12.51 11.85
C PHE A 51 17.92 12.91 13.32
N ASP A 52 16.70 12.83 13.84
CA ASP A 52 16.40 13.17 15.24
C ASP A 52 17.20 12.31 16.24
N MET A 53 17.32 10.99 15.98
CA MET A 53 18.15 10.09 16.80
C MET A 53 19.63 10.48 16.80
N LEU A 54 20.16 10.98 15.68
CA LEU A 54 21.56 11.41 15.58
C LEU A 54 21.79 12.76 16.27
N VAL A 55 20.85 13.69 16.19
CA VAL A 55 20.91 15.00 16.89
C VAL A 55 20.90 14.81 18.42
N GLN A 56 20.09 13.88 18.93
CA GLN A 56 19.98 13.65 20.38
C GLN A 56 21.24 13.06 21.01
N LYS A 57 22.19 12.55 20.20
CA LYS A 57 23.43 11.97 20.70
C LYS A 57 24.40 13.07 21.16
N LYS A 58 24.57 13.20 22.48
CA LYS A 58 25.49 14.19 23.09
C LYS A 58 26.96 13.93 22.72
N GLY A 59 27.75 15.01 22.56
CA GLY A 59 29.21 14.97 22.46
C GLY A 59 29.80 14.53 21.11
N GLY A 60 29.05 14.68 20.01
CA GLY A 60 29.49 14.27 18.66
C GLY A 60 30.35 15.31 17.93
N GLU A 61 31.20 14.81 17.03
CA GLU A 61 31.92 15.60 16.01
C GLU A 61 30.91 16.35 15.11
N LYS A 62 31.24 17.59 14.72
CA LYS A 62 30.49 18.38 13.74
C LYS A 62 31.32 18.50 12.45
N PRO A 63 30.75 18.24 11.26
CA PRO A 63 29.37 17.80 11.00
C PRO A 63 29.09 16.38 11.52
N ILE A 64 27.83 16.09 11.89
CA ILE A 64 27.43 14.78 12.41
C ILE A 64 27.50 13.74 11.28
N ARG A 65 28.18 12.62 11.52
CA ARG A 65 28.25 11.52 10.56
C ARG A 65 26.92 10.77 10.45
N HIS A 66 26.36 10.71 9.24
CA HIS A 66 25.11 10.02 8.93
C HIS A 66 25.38 8.74 8.11
N PRO A 67 25.14 7.54 8.68
CA PRO A 67 25.55 6.29 8.03
C PRO A 67 24.73 5.90 6.80
N CYS A 68 23.53 6.44 6.68
CA CYS A 68 22.65 6.13 5.56
C CYS A 68 22.75 7.08 4.37
N LEU A 69 23.58 8.14 4.46
CA LEU A 69 23.82 9.05 3.35
C LEU A 69 25.10 8.60 2.61
N PRO A 70 25.17 8.75 1.27
CA PRO A 70 26.37 8.42 0.51
C PRO A 70 27.59 9.16 1.04
N LYS A 71 28.76 8.54 0.88
CA LYS A 71 30.02 9.17 1.28
C LYS A 71 30.20 10.52 0.57
N GLY A 72 30.49 11.56 1.35
CA GLY A 72 30.69 12.92 0.85
C GLY A 72 29.39 13.71 0.59
N GLU A 73 28.23 13.11 0.82
CA GLU A 73 26.97 13.86 0.83
C GLU A 73 26.91 14.79 2.04
N THR A 74 26.43 16.01 1.83
CA THR A 74 26.26 17.01 2.89
C THR A 74 24.82 17.48 2.91
N MET A 75 24.24 17.53 4.11
CA MET A 75 22.82 17.87 4.30
C MET A 75 22.67 18.68 5.58
N GLU A 76 21.70 19.59 5.60
CA GLU A 76 21.29 20.28 6.82
C GLU A 76 19.91 19.81 7.28
N TYR A 77 19.78 19.55 8.58
CA TYR A 77 18.51 19.20 9.20
C TYR A 77 18.41 19.88 10.56
N LYS A 78 17.34 20.67 10.77
CA LYS A 78 17.13 21.46 12.00
C LYS A 78 18.39 22.25 12.43
N GLN A 79 19.02 22.95 11.48
CA GLN A 79 20.24 23.77 11.68
C GLN A 79 21.48 22.96 12.14
N VAL A 80 21.46 21.63 11.95
CA VAL A 80 22.59 20.74 12.20
C VAL A 80 23.09 20.21 10.86
N SER A 81 24.39 20.37 10.61
CA SER A 81 25.04 19.86 9.40
C SER A 81 25.43 18.40 9.57
N PHE A 82 25.16 17.60 8.53
CA PHE A 82 25.47 16.18 8.44
C PHE A 82 26.42 15.91 7.29
N VAL A 83 27.25 14.88 7.45
CA VAL A 83 28.08 14.31 6.37
C VAL A 83 27.82 12.81 6.27
N GLY A 84 27.59 12.33 5.05
CA GLY A 84 27.40 10.90 4.79
C GLY A 84 28.70 10.11 4.88
N ASP A 85 28.64 8.93 5.50
CA ASP A 85 29.76 7.98 5.55
C ASP A 85 29.46 6.62 4.90
N GLY A 86 28.23 6.38 4.42
CA GLY A 86 27.87 5.19 3.62
C GLY A 86 27.98 3.85 4.35
N ASP A 87 28.04 3.84 5.68
CA ASP A 87 28.19 2.60 6.46
C ASP A 87 26.84 1.83 6.57
N TRP A 88 26.69 0.78 5.76
CA TRP A 88 25.50 -0.09 5.76
C TRP A 88 25.18 -0.66 7.15
N HIS A 89 26.17 -1.19 7.86
CA HIS A 89 25.95 -1.87 9.13
C HIS A 89 25.46 -0.89 10.20
N ARG A 90 26.06 0.30 10.27
CA ARG A 90 25.61 1.39 11.14
C ARG A 90 24.25 1.92 10.71
N CYS A 91 23.99 2.03 9.41
CA CYS A 91 22.71 2.48 8.89
C CYS A 91 21.58 1.52 9.26
N PHE A 92 21.74 0.24 8.94
CA PHE A 92 20.79 -0.82 9.27
C PHE A 92 20.53 -0.92 10.78
N LYS A 93 21.59 -0.88 11.61
CA LYS A 93 21.46 -0.86 13.06
C LYS A 93 20.71 0.37 13.57
N LEU A 94 20.93 1.53 12.96
CA LEU A 94 20.24 2.77 13.33
C LEU A 94 18.76 2.70 12.93
N GLN A 95 18.42 2.14 11.75
CA GLN A 95 17.04 1.89 11.34
C GLN A 95 16.33 0.89 12.26
N LEU A 96 17.00 -0.19 12.69
CA LEU A 96 16.41 -1.16 13.63
C LEU A 96 15.98 -0.52 14.96
N LYS A 97 16.64 0.55 15.41
CA LYS A 97 16.25 1.26 16.65
C LYS A 97 14.89 1.94 16.57
N LEU A 98 14.34 2.14 15.38
CA LEU A 98 12.97 2.66 15.23
C LEU A 98 11.92 1.69 15.79
N PHE A 99 12.22 0.39 15.77
CA PHE A 99 11.29 -0.67 16.10
C PHE A 99 11.59 -1.22 17.50
N ASP A 100 10.74 -0.92 18.48
CA ASP A 100 10.90 -1.45 19.83
C ASP A 100 10.26 -2.84 19.93
N ASN A 101 11.05 -3.89 20.15
CA ASN A 101 10.55 -5.25 20.33
C ASN A 101 10.72 -5.77 21.77
N ARG A 102 11.01 -4.90 22.75
CA ARG A 102 11.37 -5.31 24.12
C ARG A 102 10.19 -5.83 24.94
N SER A 103 8.96 -5.44 24.59
CA SER A 103 7.75 -5.84 25.30
C SER A 103 6.70 -6.34 24.31
N CYS A 104 6.08 -7.47 24.65
CA CYS A 104 4.93 -8.01 23.93
C CYS A 104 3.85 -8.44 24.95
N PRO A 105 2.74 -7.69 25.04
CA PRO A 105 1.63 -8.03 25.95
C PRO A 105 0.70 -9.13 25.40
N HIS A 106 1.05 -9.73 24.26
CA HIS A 106 0.24 -10.72 23.55
C HIS A 106 1.05 -12.00 23.32
N SER A 107 0.42 -13.02 22.70
CA SER A 107 1.10 -14.29 22.40
C SER A 107 2.29 -14.13 21.43
N SER A 108 2.20 -13.14 20.55
CA SER A 108 3.22 -12.80 19.56
C SER A 108 3.00 -11.37 19.10
N CYS A 109 4.10 -10.64 18.87
CA CYS A 109 4.07 -9.26 18.42
C CYS A 109 5.05 -9.04 17.27
N SER A 110 4.81 -8.00 16.48
CA SER A 110 5.82 -7.42 15.61
C SER A 110 6.73 -6.49 16.44
N PHE A 111 6.40 -5.20 16.48
CA PHE A 111 7.08 -4.18 17.28
C PHE A 111 6.07 -3.25 17.97
N ASN A 112 6.56 -2.49 18.94
CA ASN A 112 5.81 -1.64 19.86
C ASN A 112 4.64 -2.37 20.56
N GLY A 113 4.85 -3.64 20.92
CA GLY A 113 3.81 -4.46 21.55
C GLY A 113 2.60 -4.75 20.66
N ALA A 114 2.65 -4.48 19.35
CA ALA A 114 1.54 -4.76 18.46
C ALA A 114 1.41 -6.27 18.22
N PHE A 115 0.27 -6.85 18.60
CA PHE A 115 -0.05 -8.24 18.27
C PHE A 115 0.14 -8.51 16.78
N GLN A 116 0.77 -9.64 16.45
CA GLN A 116 0.88 -10.12 15.08
C GLN A 116 0.84 -11.66 15.06
N PRO A 117 -0.05 -12.28 14.27
CA PRO A 117 -0.04 -13.73 14.04
C PRO A 117 1.24 -14.21 13.34
N THR A 118 1.45 -15.53 13.31
CA THR A 118 2.51 -16.14 12.50
C THR A 118 2.36 -15.74 11.03
N LEU A 119 3.46 -15.28 10.43
CA LEU A 119 3.48 -14.90 9.02
C LEU A 119 3.19 -16.11 8.13
N THR A 120 2.44 -15.87 7.06
CA THR A 120 2.21 -16.84 5.98
C THR A 120 3.24 -16.65 4.85
N GLN A 121 3.06 -17.34 3.73
CA GLN A 121 3.92 -17.19 2.55
C GLN A 121 3.23 -16.33 1.48
N GLY A 122 4.01 -15.83 0.51
CA GLY A 122 3.46 -15.17 -0.67
C GLY A 122 3.18 -13.68 -0.52
N PHE A 123 3.86 -13.00 0.42
CA PHE A 123 3.73 -11.57 0.60
C PHE A 123 4.16 -10.76 -0.63
N LYS A 124 3.45 -9.65 -0.84
CA LYS A 124 3.77 -8.67 -1.87
C LYS A 124 4.15 -7.34 -1.21
N GLY A 125 5.24 -6.74 -1.65
CA GLY A 125 5.61 -5.38 -1.29
C GLY A 125 5.30 -4.42 -2.43
N PHE A 126 4.51 -3.39 -2.15
CA PHE A 126 4.12 -2.36 -3.11
C PHE A 126 4.36 -0.96 -2.55
N SER A 127 4.07 0.08 -3.34
CA SER A 127 4.40 1.48 -3.07
C SER A 127 5.90 1.63 -2.80
N TYR A 128 6.29 2.30 -1.70
CA TYR A 128 7.71 2.59 -1.46
C TYR A 128 8.58 1.33 -1.30
N MET A 129 8.02 0.17 -0.91
CA MET A 129 8.79 -1.08 -0.89
C MET A 129 9.23 -1.48 -2.29
N TYR A 130 8.36 -1.29 -3.29
CA TYR A 130 8.71 -1.46 -4.70
C TYR A 130 9.61 -0.34 -5.20
N ASP A 131 9.27 0.92 -4.90
CA ASP A 131 9.97 2.10 -5.41
C ASP A 131 11.43 2.18 -4.93
N ARG A 132 11.74 1.58 -3.77
CA ARG A 132 13.09 1.55 -3.18
C ARG A 132 13.80 0.21 -3.34
N THR A 133 13.22 -0.71 -4.10
CA THR A 133 13.87 -1.99 -4.44
C THR A 133 13.87 -2.18 -5.96
N THR A 134 12.79 -2.73 -6.51
CA THR A 134 12.69 -3.07 -7.93
C THR A 134 12.74 -1.87 -8.85
N ALA A 135 12.04 -0.76 -8.52
CA ALA A 135 11.98 0.39 -9.43
C ALA A 135 13.36 1.01 -9.67
N ILE A 136 14.16 1.17 -8.60
CA ILE A 136 15.54 1.65 -8.70
C ILE A 136 16.51 0.59 -9.24
N GLY A 137 16.05 -0.62 -9.57
CA GLY A 137 16.90 -1.71 -10.05
C GLY A 137 17.88 -2.22 -9.00
N LEU A 138 17.47 -2.31 -7.72
CA LEU A 138 18.36 -2.64 -6.60
C LEU A 138 19.19 -3.92 -6.83
N LEU A 139 18.58 -4.97 -7.40
CA LEU A 139 19.26 -6.24 -7.65
C LEU A 139 19.91 -6.32 -9.05
N ASP A 140 19.91 -5.24 -9.84
CA ASP A 140 20.38 -5.17 -11.24
C ASP A 140 19.79 -6.23 -12.21
N GLY A 141 18.83 -7.03 -11.74
CA GLY A 141 18.13 -8.04 -12.53
C GLY A 141 17.00 -7.43 -13.37
N GLN A 142 16.72 -8.04 -14.52
CA GLN A 142 15.56 -7.68 -15.32
C GLN A 142 14.27 -7.99 -14.54
N PRO A 143 13.37 -7.01 -14.35
CA PRO A 143 12.06 -7.27 -13.77
C PRO A 143 11.33 -8.36 -14.57
N LYS A 144 10.65 -9.26 -13.87
CA LYS A 144 9.73 -10.24 -14.49
C LYS A 144 8.45 -9.52 -14.96
N GLN A 145 7.51 -10.28 -15.51
CA GLN A 145 6.23 -9.78 -16.02
C GLN A 145 5.60 -8.70 -15.12
N PHE A 146 5.09 -7.64 -15.76
CA PHE A 146 4.46 -6.47 -15.12
C PHE A 146 5.40 -5.67 -14.20
N GLY A 147 6.72 -5.78 -14.40
CA GLY A 147 7.71 -5.05 -13.63
C GLY A 147 7.96 -5.61 -12.24
N SER A 148 7.54 -6.85 -11.97
CA SER A 148 7.65 -7.49 -10.66
C SER A 148 9.00 -8.16 -10.44
N GLN A 149 9.48 -8.23 -9.21
CA GLN A 149 10.70 -8.98 -8.88
C GLN A 149 10.54 -9.70 -7.56
N VAL A 150 10.97 -10.97 -7.53
CA VAL A 150 11.06 -11.74 -6.30
C VAL A 150 12.44 -11.52 -5.70
N MET A 151 12.48 -11.22 -4.40
CA MET A 151 13.71 -11.03 -3.65
C MET A 151 13.52 -11.47 -2.20
N SER A 152 14.60 -11.99 -1.63
CA SER A 152 14.67 -12.27 -0.20
C SER A 152 15.10 -11.05 0.58
N GLN A 153 14.88 -11.08 1.89
CA GLN A 153 15.43 -10.08 2.79
C GLN A 153 16.97 -10.03 2.69
N GLN A 154 17.62 -11.18 2.53
CA GLN A 154 19.07 -11.28 2.35
C GLN A 154 19.55 -10.64 1.02
N ASP A 155 18.80 -10.80 -0.07
CA ASP A 155 19.11 -10.15 -1.34
C ASP A 155 19.07 -8.61 -1.21
N ILE A 156 18.02 -8.10 -0.55
CA ILE A 156 17.87 -6.66 -0.26
C ILE A 156 19.06 -6.16 0.56
N ALA A 157 19.46 -6.89 1.60
CA ALA A 157 20.57 -6.50 2.46
C ALA A 157 21.91 -6.48 1.70
N THR A 158 22.18 -7.51 0.89
CA THR A 158 23.41 -7.62 0.09
C THR A 158 23.51 -6.50 -0.94
N ALA A 159 22.41 -6.19 -1.62
CA ALA A 159 22.36 -5.10 -2.58
C ALA A 159 22.42 -3.72 -1.90
N GLY A 160 21.80 -3.58 -0.72
CA GLY A 160 21.88 -2.39 0.11
C GLY A 160 23.30 -2.08 0.56
N GLU A 161 24.09 -3.09 0.90
CA GLU A 161 25.52 -2.93 1.23
C GLU A 161 26.32 -2.35 0.06
N ARG A 162 26.11 -2.90 -1.15
CA ARG A 162 26.75 -2.38 -2.38
C ARG A 162 26.32 -0.95 -2.70
N LEU A 163 25.03 -0.65 -2.50
CA LEU A 163 24.47 0.68 -2.71
C LEU A 163 25.06 1.72 -1.76
N CYS A 164 25.16 1.41 -0.47
CA CYS A 164 25.70 2.33 0.53
C CYS A 164 27.20 2.56 0.38
N ALA A 165 27.92 1.62 -0.22
CA ALA A 165 29.34 1.78 -0.53
C ALA A 165 29.64 2.82 -1.62
N LEU A 166 28.63 3.22 -2.42
CA LEU A 166 28.79 4.24 -3.45
C LEU A 166 28.97 5.62 -2.81
N ASP A 167 29.88 6.42 -3.37
CA ASP A 167 29.94 7.83 -3.04
C ASP A 167 28.79 8.63 -3.69
N LYS A 168 28.65 9.90 -3.30
CA LYS A 168 27.62 10.81 -3.85
C LYS A 168 27.60 10.84 -5.38
N SER A 169 28.77 10.91 -6.02
CA SER A 169 28.88 11.04 -7.48
C SER A 169 28.53 9.72 -8.19
N GLU A 170 28.97 8.60 -7.63
CA GLU A 170 28.70 7.26 -8.13
C GLU A 170 27.21 6.90 -8.01
N ALA A 171 26.59 7.22 -6.88
CA ALA A 171 25.15 7.03 -6.68
C ALA A 171 24.35 7.87 -7.69
N ALA A 172 24.67 9.16 -7.84
CA ALA A 172 24.01 10.02 -8.81
C ALA A 172 24.14 9.50 -10.25
N ARG A 173 25.33 9.02 -10.63
CA ARG A 173 25.58 8.44 -11.96
C ARG A 173 24.77 7.16 -12.16
N ARG A 174 24.80 6.25 -11.18
CA ARG A 174 24.10 4.95 -11.24
C ARG A 174 22.60 5.11 -11.46
N PHE A 175 21.98 6.10 -10.82
CA PHE A 175 20.53 6.29 -10.86
C PHE A 175 20.08 7.45 -11.76
N SER A 176 20.96 7.99 -12.60
CA SER A 176 20.74 9.19 -13.41
C SER A 176 19.51 9.12 -14.34
N THR A 177 19.14 7.92 -14.79
CA THR A 177 18.00 7.70 -15.70
C THR A 177 16.69 7.34 -14.98
N HIS A 178 16.72 7.22 -13.65
CA HIS A 178 15.55 6.85 -12.86
C HIS A 178 14.69 8.08 -12.51
N GLN A 179 13.36 7.92 -12.43
CA GLN A 179 12.43 9.02 -12.13
C GLN A 179 12.71 9.75 -10.79
N ASP A 180 13.31 9.03 -9.83
CA ASP A 180 13.71 9.54 -8.52
C ASP A 180 15.22 9.86 -8.42
N ALA A 181 15.91 10.09 -9.54
CA ALA A 181 17.37 10.36 -9.56
C ALA A 181 17.79 11.45 -8.56
N SER A 182 16.99 12.51 -8.41
CA SER A 182 17.23 13.61 -7.46
C SER A 182 17.19 13.20 -6.00
N LYS A 183 16.64 12.02 -5.69
CA LYS A 183 16.53 11.45 -4.34
C LYS A 183 17.54 10.34 -4.09
N SER A 184 18.48 10.09 -5.01
CA SER A 184 19.45 9.00 -4.93
C SER A 184 20.25 8.99 -3.62
N SER A 185 20.52 10.15 -3.02
CA SER A 185 21.17 10.26 -1.71
C SER A 185 20.39 9.64 -0.55
N ASN A 186 19.09 9.36 -0.71
CA ASN A 186 18.28 8.66 0.30
C ASN A 186 18.24 7.14 0.11
N PHE A 187 18.62 6.61 -1.07
CA PHE A 187 18.34 5.22 -1.42
C PHE A 187 19.01 4.21 -0.50
N CYS A 188 20.25 4.46 -0.08
CA CYS A 188 20.95 3.64 0.92
C CYS A 188 20.11 3.51 2.21
N GLY A 189 19.68 4.65 2.77
CA GLY A 189 18.83 4.68 3.95
C GLY A 189 17.46 4.05 3.77
N ASP A 190 16.85 4.23 2.60
CA ASP A 190 15.53 3.68 2.29
C ASP A 190 15.57 2.15 2.16
N VAL A 191 16.60 1.61 1.51
CA VAL A 191 16.82 0.16 1.38
C VAL A 191 17.10 -0.45 2.75
N ALA A 192 17.96 0.20 3.55
CA ALA A 192 18.21 -0.23 4.93
C ALA A 192 16.93 -0.21 5.78
N TYR A 193 16.07 0.78 5.59
CA TYR A 193 14.76 0.86 6.25
C TYR A 193 13.86 -0.31 5.84
N VAL A 194 13.76 -0.64 4.55
CA VAL A 194 12.97 -1.79 4.08
C VAL A 194 13.49 -3.10 4.70
N ALA A 195 14.80 -3.32 4.71
CA ALA A 195 15.39 -4.51 5.34
C ALA A 195 15.11 -4.57 6.85
N ALA A 196 15.23 -3.43 7.55
CA ALA A 196 14.99 -3.34 8.99
C ALA A 196 13.52 -3.55 9.33
N LEU A 197 12.60 -3.00 8.54
CA LEU A 197 11.16 -3.21 8.67
C LEU A 197 10.79 -4.68 8.50
N LEU A 198 11.33 -5.35 7.48
CA LEU A 198 11.10 -6.80 7.28
C LEU A 198 11.60 -7.61 8.47
N THR A 199 12.75 -7.23 9.04
CA THR A 199 13.28 -7.84 10.27
C THR A 199 12.33 -7.64 11.45
N ALA A 200 11.85 -6.40 11.65
CA ALA A 200 10.98 -6.02 12.76
C ALA A 200 9.58 -6.64 12.66
N LEU A 201 9.13 -6.93 11.44
CA LEU A 201 7.89 -7.69 11.18
C LEU A 201 8.07 -9.20 11.34
N GLY A 202 9.30 -9.69 11.57
CA GLY A 202 9.58 -11.11 11.82
C GLY A 202 9.74 -11.96 10.56
N PHE A 203 9.98 -11.36 9.40
CA PHE A 203 10.34 -12.14 8.20
C PHE A 203 11.73 -12.77 8.39
N PRO A 204 11.90 -14.08 8.11
CA PRO A 204 13.22 -14.69 8.12
C PRO A 204 14.08 -14.18 6.95
N PRO A 205 15.42 -14.24 7.03
CA PRO A 205 16.32 -13.77 5.98
C PRO A 205 16.04 -14.36 4.59
N SER A 206 15.58 -15.60 4.53
CA SER A 206 15.25 -16.34 3.31
C SER A 206 13.82 -16.13 2.81
N ALA A 207 13.00 -15.33 3.50
CA ALA A 207 11.62 -15.09 3.10
C ALA A 207 11.57 -14.41 1.74
N GLN A 208 10.90 -15.04 0.78
CA GLN A 208 10.74 -14.50 -0.57
C GLN A 208 9.52 -13.59 -0.62
N LEU A 209 9.74 -12.32 -0.96
CA LEU A 209 8.69 -11.34 -1.21
C LEU A 209 8.63 -11.00 -2.69
N THR A 210 7.42 -10.80 -3.20
CA THR A 210 7.23 -10.26 -4.55
C THR A 210 7.07 -8.75 -4.48
N MET A 211 8.09 -8.01 -4.91
CA MET A 211 8.01 -6.55 -5.03
C MET A 211 7.31 -6.20 -6.35
N THR A 212 6.17 -5.51 -6.28
CA THR A 212 5.40 -5.10 -7.46
C THR A 212 4.43 -3.97 -7.12
N ASN A 213 4.22 -3.04 -8.06
CA ASN A 213 3.11 -2.08 -8.00
C ASN A 213 1.92 -2.49 -8.88
N LYS A 214 1.99 -3.62 -9.59
CA LYS A 214 0.93 -4.06 -10.50
C LYS A 214 0.62 -5.55 -10.42
N ILE A 215 -0.62 -5.92 -10.72
CA ILE A 215 -1.06 -7.29 -11.01
C ILE A 215 -1.88 -7.26 -12.30
N LYS A 216 -1.41 -7.96 -13.35
CA LYS A 216 -2.09 -8.00 -14.67
C LYS A 216 -2.48 -6.58 -15.16
N ASP A 217 -1.49 -5.69 -15.15
CA ASP A 217 -1.60 -4.25 -15.49
C ASP A 217 -2.45 -3.36 -14.57
N VAL A 218 -3.09 -3.92 -13.54
CA VAL A 218 -3.84 -3.15 -12.54
C VAL A 218 -2.93 -2.70 -11.42
N GLU A 219 -2.94 -1.39 -11.12
CA GLU A 219 -2.16 -0.81 -10.04
C GLU A 219 -2.61 -1.31 -8.66
N LEU A 220 -1.64 -1.69 -7.83
CA LEU A 220 -1.85 -2.07 -6.45
C LEU A 220 -1.95 -0.84 -5.57
N VAL A 221 -3.20 -0.42 -5.34
CA VAL A 221 -3.56 0.70 -4.47
C VAL A 221 -4.78 0.35 -3.62
N TRP A 222 -4.85 0.89 -2.41
CA TRP A 222 -5.98 0.69 -1.51
C TRP A 222 -7.29 1.23 -2.09
N THR A 223 -7.23 2.25 -2.96
CA THR A 223 -8.39 2.92 -3.55
C THR A 223 -9.23 1.96 -4.39
N LEU A 224 -8.59 1.07 -5.15
CA LEU A 224 -9.30 0.06 -5.94
C LEU A 224 -10.07 -0.91 -5.03
N GLY A 225 -9.45 -1.37 -3.95
CA GLY A 225 -10.09 -2.24 -2.97
C GLY A 225 -11.30 -1.56 -2.31
N ALA A 226 -11.15 -0.29 -1.92
CA ALA A 226 -12.24 0.50 -1.34
C ALA A 226 -13.42 0.67 -2.33
N MET A 227 -13.13 0.95 -3.60
CA MET A 227 -14.13 1.05 -4.66
C MET A 227 -14.89 -0.26 -4.86
N LEU A 228 -14.18 -1.40 -4.91
CA LEU A 228 -14.79 -2.72 -5.07
C LEU A 228 -15.65 -3.10 -3.85
N ALA A 229 -15.14 -2.87 -2.64
CA ALA A 229 -15.88 -3.12 -1.40
C ALA A 229 -17.18 -2.31 -1.36
N LYS A 230 -17.12 -1.02 -1.73
CA LYS A 230 -18.31 -0.16 -1.72
C LYS A 230 -19.30 -0.54 -2.82
N SER A 231 -18.82 -0.95 -3.99
CA SER A 231 -19.67 -1.47 -5.07
C SER A 231 -20.41 -2.75 -4.66
N ALA A 232 -19.72 -3.65 -3.94
CA ALA A 232 -20.33 -4.88 -3.43
C ALA A 232 -21.41 -4.60 -2.36
N GLU A 233 -21.15 -3.64 -1.47
CA GLU A 233 -22.14 -3.19 -0.47
C GLU A 233 -23.39 -2.58 -1.13
N LEU A 234 -23.22 -1.77 -2.17
CA LEU A 234 -24.35 -1.21 -2.91
C LEU A 234 -25.15 -2.28 -3.66
N ALA A 235 -24.47 -3.29 -4.22
CA ALA A 235 -25.13 -4.41 -4.89
C ALA A 235 -25.94 -5.29 -3.91
N SER A 236 -25.44 -5.51 -2.68
CA SER A 236 -26.18 -6.25 -1.66
C SER A 236 -27.34 -5.46 -1.06
N ALA A 237 -27.27 -4.12 -1.02
CA ALA A 237 -28.41 -3.28 -0.65
C ALA A 237 -29.52 -3.29 -1.71
N GLY A 238 -29.15 -3.36 -3.00
CA GLY A 238 -30.09 -3.36 -4.13
C GLY A 238 -30.93 -4.64 -4.28
N SER A 239 -30.53 -5.76 -3.67
CA SER A 239 -31.26 -7.03 -3.73
C SER A 239 -32.46 -7.11 -2.77
N SER A 240 -32.73 -6.06 -1.97
CA SER A 240 -33.89 -5.99 -1.07
C SER A 240 -35.21 -5.54 -1.74
N PHE A 241 -35.29 -5.55 -3.07
CA PHE A 241 -36.58 -5.37 -3.75
C PHE A 241 -37.46 -6.60 -3.52
N SER A 242 -38.35 -6.50 -2.54
CA SER A 242 -39.41 -7.49 -2.31
C SER A 242 -40.15 -7.76 -3.63
N PRO A 243 -40.28 -9.03 -4.06
CA PRO A 243 -40.93 -9.38 -5.32
C PRO A 243 -42.41 -8.93 -5.38
N GLY A 244 -43.02 -8.57 -4.25
CA GLY A 244 -44.36 -7.99 -4.19
C GLY A 244 -44.46 -6.58 -4.79
N LEU A 245 -43.47 -5.69 -4.59
CA LEU A 245 -43.57 -4.30 -5.05
C LEU A 245 -43.49 -4.16 -6.57
N GLY A 246 -42.71 -5.02 -7.24
CA GLY A 246 -42.64 -5.03 -8.71
C GLY A 246 -43.98 -5.37 -9.37
N TRP A 247 -44.74 -6.28 -8.76
CA TRP A 247 -46.07 -6.67 -9.22
C TRP A 247 -47.09 -5.54 -9.03
N PHE A 248 -47.05 -4.81 -7.90
CA PHE A 248 -47.94 -3.67 -7.67
C PHE A 248 -47.66 -2.50 -8.63
N VAL A 249 -46.38 -2.23 -8.94
CA VAL A 249 -46.01 -1.19 -9.91
C VAL A 249 -46.43 -1.59 -11.32
N LEU A 250 -46.18 -2.83 -11.74
CA LEU A 250 -46.63 -3.33 -13.05
C LEU A 250 -48.16 -3.36 -13.18
N ALA A 251 -48.88 -3.79 -12.14
CA ALA A 251 -50.33 -3.75 -12.09
C ALA A 251 -50.87 -2.31 -12.15
N GLY A 252 -50.23 -1.38 -11.44
CA GLY A 252 -50.57 0.04 -11.48
C GLY A 252 -50.40 0.65 -12.87
N VAL A 253 -49.29 0.35 -13.55
CA VAL A 253 -49.03 0.82 -14.93
C VAL A 253 -50.02 0.20 -15.93
N LEU A 254 -50.34 -1.10 -15.79
CA LEU A 254 -51.34 -1.76 -16.61
C LEU A 254 -52.75 -1.18 -16.41
N LEU A 255 -53.15 -0.90 -15.16
CA LEU A 255 -54.43 -0.27 -14.86
C LEU A 255 -54.52 1.15 -15.44
N LEU A 256 -53.44 1.93 -15.36
CA LEU A 256 -53.34 3.25 -16.00
C LEU A 256 -53.44 3.17 -17.52
N ALA A 257 -52.78 2.20 -18.14
CA ALA A 257 -52.86 1.97 -19.58
C ALA A 257 -54.28 1.55 -20.02
N VAL A 258 -54.95 0.68 -19.26
CA VAL A 258 -56.34 0.28 -19.53
C VAL A 258 -57.30 1.45 -19.33
N TYR A 259 -57.10 2.26 -18.30
CA TYR A 259 -57.88 3.47 -18.04
C TYR A 259 -57.74 4.48 -19.18
N MET A 260 -56.52 4.76 -19.63
CA MET A 260 -56.24 5.63 -20.78
C MET A 260 -56.87 5.09 -22.08
N LYS A 261 -56.83 3.77 -22.29
CA LYS A 261 -57.44 3.13 -23.46
C LYS A 261 -58.97 3.17 -23.42
N ARG A 262 -59.58 3.11 -22.23
CA ARG A 262 -61.03 3.30 -22.05
C ARG A 262 -61.48 4.75 -22.26
N GLN A 263 -60.67 5.72 -21.85
CA GLN A 263 -60.95 7.13 -22.16
C GLN A 263 -60.83 7.42 -23.67
N ALA A 264 -59.87 6.79 -24.36
CA ALA A 264 -59.74 6.91 -25.81
C ALA A 264 -60.91 6.25 -26.59
N GLY A 265 -61.61 5.28 -26.01
CA GLY A 265 -62.73 4.58 -26.64
C GLY A 265 -64.13 5.18 -26.43
N SER A 266 -64.25 6.27 -25.65
CA SER A 266 -65.54 6.90 -25.33
C SER A 266 -65.71 8.32 -25.90
N GLY A 267 -64.80 8.76 -26.78
CA GLY A 267 -64.91 10.03 -27.49
C GLY A 267 -65.56 9.88 -28.87
N SER A 268 -66.81 10.30 -29.01
CA SER A 268 -67.44 10.57 -30.31
C SER A 268 -66.80 11.80 -30.96
N TYR A 269 -66.17 11.65 -32.12
CA TYR A 269 -65.88 12.71 -33.09
C TYR A 269 -66.08 12.10 -34.48
N SER A 270 -67.26 12.24 -35.08
CA SER A 270 -67.63 13.35 -35.99
C SER A 270 -66.58 13.57 -37.08
N SER A 271 -66.95 13.20 -38.31
CA SER A 271 -66.16 13.32 -39.54
C SER A 271 -65.66 14.75 -39.78
N LEU A 272 -64.40 14.89 -40.18
CA LEU A 272 -63.93 16.05 -40.94
C LEU A 272 -63.19 15.54 -42.18
N ARG A 273 -63.79 15.87 -43.33
CA ARG A 273 -63.33 15.63 -44.70
C ARG A 273 -61.91 16.17 -44.93
N LEU A 274 -61.11 15.35 -45.60
CA LEU A 274 -60.04 15.81 -46.48
C LEU A 274 -60.68 16.25 -47.79
N ASP A 275 -60.47 17.51 -48.18
CA ASP A 275 -60.24 17.96 -49.57
C ASP A 275 -60.22 19.49 -49.58
N GLU A 276 -59.06 20.10 -49.83
CA GLU A 276 -58.83 21.09 -50.90
C GLU A 276 -57.52 21.90 -50.74
N PHE A 277 -56.92 22.22 -51.91
CA PHE A 277 -55.77 23.10 -52.23
C PHE A 277 -54.38 22.62 -51.76
N LYS A 278 -53.43 22.17 -52.60
CA LYS A 278 -53.01 22.54 -53.98
C LYS A 278 -52.70 24.04 -54.15
N LYS A 279 -51.39 24.31 -54.24
CA LYS A 279 -50.63 25.57 -54.44
C LYS A 279 -50.35 26.39 -53.20
#